data_AF-A0A956CWV7-F1
#
_entry.id   AF-A0A956CWV7-F1
#
_cell.length_a   1.000
_cell.length_b   1.000
_cell.length_c   1.000
_cell.angle_alpha   90.00
_cell.angle_beta   90.00
_cell.angle_gamma   90.00
#
_symmetry.space_group_name_H-M   'P 1'
#
loop_
_entity.id
_entity.type
_entity.pdbx_description
1 polymer ?
#
loop_
_entity_poly.entity_id
_entity_poly.type
_entity_poly.pdbx_seq_one_letter_code
_entity_poly.pdbx_strand_id
1 'polypeptide(L)'
;MKRAWIAALLNFFFAGLGYVVLGERRLLGLGWTVAAVGLTYVELSVQTAAPALYWPMFASVFVLNTCFAVDAFQVGRRLASGSAEVGAAAVG
;
A
#
# COMPACT_ATOMS: atom_id res chain seq x y z
N MET A 1 2.84 12.01 11.61
CA MET A 1 2.42 12.14 10.20
C MET A 1 3.43 11.62 9.16
N LYS A 2 4.76 11.83 9.32
CA LYS A 2 5.79 11.37 8.36
C LYS A 2 5.68 9.88 7.97
N ARG A 3 5.48 8.99 8.96
CA ARG A 3 5.32 7.54 8.72
C ARG A 3 4.09 7.20 7.86
N ALA A 4 3.00 7.96 7.98
CA ALA A 4 1.79 7.74 7.18
C ALA A 4 2.02 8.07 5.70
N TRP A 5 2.69 9.19 5.42
CA TRP A 5 3.07 9.55 4.04
C TRP A 5 4.03 8.55 3.41
N ILE A 6 5.03 8.09 4.15
CA ILE A 6 5.96 7.06 3.69
C ILE A 6 5.20 5.76 3.37
N ALA A 7 4.30 5.34 4.25
CA ALA A 7 3.50 4.13 4.05
C ALA A 7 2.58 4.24 2.82
N ALA A 8 1.97 5.41 2.60
CA ALA A 8 1.15 5.67 1.43
C ALA A 8 1.96 5.58 0.13
N LEU A 9 3.12 6.25 0.08
CA LEU A 9 4.01 6.23 -1.07
C LEU A 9 4.49 4.80 -1.37
N LEU A 10 4.88 4.05 -0.34
CA LEU A 10 5.28 2.65 -0.48
C LEU A 10 4.14 1.79 -1.03
N ASN A 11 2.92 1.93 -0.52
CA ASN A 11 1.78 1.15 -1.01
C ASN A 11 1.32 1.53 -2.42
N PHE A 12 1.59 2.75 -2.87
CA PHE A 12 1.30 3.17 -4.25
C PHE A 12 2.19 2.48 -5.27
N PHE A 13 3.48 2.32 -4.97
CA PHE A 13 4.42 1.65 -5.89
C PHE A 13 4.46 0.14 -5.66
N PHE A 14 4.31 -0.29 -4.41
CA PHE A 14 4.37 -1.69 -3.99
C PHE A 14 3.25 -1.97 -2.99
N ALA A 15 2.10 -2.38 -3.52
CA ALA A 15 0.93 -2.71 -2.71
C ALA A 15 1.32 -3.68 -1.58
N GLY A 16 1.09 -3.27 -0.34
CA GLY A 16 1.36 -4.08 0.86
C GLY A 16 2.55 -3.61 1.71
N LEU A 17 3.59 -3.03 1.11
CA LEU A 17 4.83 -2.65 1.81
C LEU A 17 4.62 -1.56 2.87
N GLY A 18 3.67 -0.65 2.64
CA GLY A 18 3.31 0.39 3.60
C GLY A 18 2.81 -0.17 4.93
N TYR A 19 2.04 -1.27 4.91
CA TYR A 19 1.55 -1.93 6.12
C TYR A 19 2.69 -2.54 6.93
N VAL A 20 3.67 -3.15 6.25
CA VAL A 20 4.86 -3.72 6.90
C VAL A 20 5.66 -2.63 7.64
N VAL A 21 5.84 -1.46 7.02
CA VAL A 21 6.55 -0.32 7.63
C VAL A 21 5.78 0.33 8.79
N LEU A 22 4.45 0.37 8.71
CA LEU A 22 3.62 0.79 9.84
C LEU A 22 3.64 -0.23 10.99
N GLY A 23 4.01 -1.48 10.69
CA GLY A 23 4.03 -2.58 11.65
C GLY A 23 2.65 -3.19 11.88
N GLU A 24 1.66 -2.81 11.08
CA GLU A 24 0.24 -3.15 11.21
C GLU A 24 -0.16 -4.11 10.07
N ARG A 25 -1.00 -5.13 10.33
CA ARG A 25 -1.45 -6.09 9.30
C ARG A 25 -0.31 -6.70 8.45
N ARG A 26 0.85 -6.97 9.05
CA ARG A 26 2.10 -7.34 8.33
C ARG A 26 1.96 -8.53 7.39
N LEU A 27 1.26 -9.59 7.81
CA LEU A 27 1.03 -10.79 6.98
C LEU A 27 0.21 -10.47 5.74
N LEU A 28 -0.85 -9.66 5.88
CA LEU A 28 -1.63 -9.18 4.74
C LEU A 28 -0.78 -8.29 3.84
N GLY A 29 0.04 -7.40 4.42
CA GLY A 29 0.98 -6.57 3.65
C GLY A 29 1.96 -7.40 2.81
N LEU A 30 2.54 -8.45 3.38
CA LEU A 30 3.40 -9.38 2.64
C LEU A 30 2.62 -10.11 1.54
N GLY A 31 1.41 -10.61 1.84
CA GLY A 31 0.54 -11.26 0.86
C GLY A 31 0.22 -10.35 -0.33
N TRP A 32 -0.15 -9.08 -0.07
CA TRP A 32 -0.39 -8.09 -1.12
C TRP A 32 0.86 -7.79 -1.94
N THR A 33 2.03 -7.74 -1.30
CA THR A 33 3.30 -7.49 -2.00
C THR A 33 3.61 -8.64 -2.95
N VAL A 34 3.45 -9.89 -2.51
CA VAL A 34 3.63 -11.08 -3.35
C VAL A 34 2.62 -11.11 -4.50
N ALA A 35 1.35 -10.78 -4.23
CA ALA A 35 0.31 -10.70 -5.25
C ALA A 35 0.63 -9.62 -6.31
N ALA A 36 1.11 -8.46 -5.89
CA ALA A 36 1.52 -7.38 -6.78
C ALA A 36 2.69 -7.80 -7.68
N VAL A 37 3.72 -8.46 -7.12
CA VAL A 37 4.84 -9.02 -7.91
C VAL A 37 4.32 -10.02 -8.95
N GLY A 38 3.40 -10.91 -8.57
CA GLY A 38 2.76 -11.83 -9.51
C GLY A 38 1.97 -11.12 -10.61
N LEU A 39 1.20 -10.08 -10.28
CA LEU A 39 0.46 -9.28 -11.25
C LEU A 39 1.39 -8.52 -12.20
N THR A 40 2.50 -7.96 -11.73
CA THR A 40 3.49 -7.29 -12.59
C THR A 40 4.12 -8.26 -13.59
N TYR A 41 4.39 -9.51 -13.17
CA TYR A 41 4.85 -10.54 -14.10
C TYR A 41 3.83 -10.83 -15.21
N VAL A 42 2.55 -10.95 -14.84
CA VAL A 42 1.47 -11.11 -15.82
C VAL A 42 1.34 -9.86 -16.69
N GLU A 43 1.49 -8.68 -16.11
CA GLU A 43 1.36 -7.40 -16.78
C GLU A 43 2.31 -7.23 -17.96
N LEU A 44 3.59 -7.52 -17.71
CA LEU A 44 4.64 -7.50 -18.73
C LEU A 44 4.42 -8.58 -19.80
N SER A 45 3.82 -9.70 -19.44
CA SER A 45 3.51 -10.78 -20.39
C SER A 45 2.38 -10.38 -21.35
N VAL A 46 1.33 -9.70 -20.87
CA VAL A 46 0.23 -9.22 -21.72
C VAL A 46 0.69 -8.16 -22.71
N GLN A 47 1.69 -7.35 -22.35
CA GLN A 47 2.24 -6.34 -23.27
C GLN A 47 2.68 -6.95 -24.61
N THR A 48 3.16 -8.19 -24.60
CA THR A 48 3.57 -8.92 -25.81
C THR A 48 2.44 -9.79 -26.39
N ALA A 49 1.69 -10.49 -25.52
CA ALA A 49 0.69 -11.47 -25.96
C ALA A 49 -0.65 -10.83 -26.40
N ALA A 50 -1.07 -9.73 -25.78
CA ALA A 50 -2.32 -9.03 -26.09
C ALA A 50 -2.18 -7.51 -25.79
N PRO A 51 -1.45 -6.76 -26.64
CA PRO A 51 -1.11 -5.35 -26.39
C PRO A 51 -2.32 -4.44 -26.16
N ALA A 52 -3.47 -4.75 -26.78
CA ALA A 52 -4.71 -4.01 -26.60
C ALA A 52 -5.27 -4.07 -25.16
N LEU A 53 -4.93 -5.12 -24.39
CA LEU A 53 -5.37 -5.31 -23.00
C LEU A 53 -4.39 -4.74 -21.98
N TYR A 54 -3.18 -4.37 -22.40
CA TYR A 54 -2.15 -3.85 -21.51
C TYR A 54 -2.61 -2.58 -20.78
N TRP A 55 -3.12 -1.59 -21.53
CA TRP A 55 -3.56 -0.32 -20.94
C TRP A 55 -4.72 -0.46 -19.95
N PRO A 56 -5.79 -1.23 -20.25
CA PRO A 56 -6.84 -1.53 -19.27
C PRO A 56 -6.32 -2.20 -18.00
N MET A 57 -5.39 -3.15 -18.11
CA MET A 57 -4.80 -3.82 -16.96
C MET A 57 -3.94 -2.87 -16.13
N PHE A 58 -3.05 -2.10 -16.77
CA PHE A 58 -2.22 -1.09 -16.10
C PHE A 58 -3.09 -0.08 -15.35
N ALA A 59 -4.14 0.44 -15.99
CA ALA A 59 -5.07 1.37 -15.36
C ALA A 59 -5.77 0.75 -14.13
N SER A 60 -6.14 -0.53 -14.22
CA SER A 60 -6.74 -1.26 -13.09
C SER A 60 -5.77 -1.43 -11.93
N VAL A 61 -4.51 -1.79 -12.20
CA VAL A 61 -3.44 -1.91 -11.18
C VAL A 61 -3.14 -0.55 -10.56
N PHE A 62 -3.09 0.51 -11.36
CA PHE A 62 -2.88 1.88 -10.88
C PHE A 62 -3.98 2.32 -9.89
N VAL A 63 -5.25 2.05 -10.21
CA VAL A 63 -6.38 2.34 -9.32
C VAL A 63 -6.27 1.52 -8.03
N LEU A 64 -5.96 0.22 -8.14
CA LEU A 64 -5.79 -0.65 -6.98
C LEU A 64 -4.68 -0.16 -6.04
N ASN A 65 -3.52 0.19 -6.58
CA ASN A 65 -2.39 0.73 -5.82
C ASN A 65 -2.73 2.07 -5.17
N THR A 66 -3.50 2.92 -5.85
CA THR A 66 -4.00 4.17 -5.27
C THR A 66 -4.90 3.89 -4.06
N CYS A 67 -5.80 2.92 -4.14
CA CYS A 67 -6.63 2.51 -3.00
C CYS A 67 -5.78 2.01 -1.82
N PHE A 68 -4.74 1.20 -2.07
CA PHE A 68 -3.81 0.76 -1.02
C PHE A 68 -3.03 1.91 -0.38
N ALA A 69 -2.63 2.90 -1.17
CA ALA A 69 -1.93 4.09 -0.68
C ALA A 69 -2.82 4.90 0.27
N VAL A 70 -4.08 5.11 -0.12
CA VAL A 70 -5.07 5.83 0.70
C VAL A 70 -5.34 5.08 2.00
N ASP A 71 -5.54 3.76 1.96
CA ASP A 71 -5.78 2.97 3.18
C ASP A 71 -4.57 3.00 4.12
N ALA A 72 -3.35 2.77 3.63
CA ALA A 72 -2.14 2.86 4.47
C ALA A 72 -1.94 4.27 5.06
N PHE A 73 -2.26 5.32 4.31
CA PHE A 73 -2.24 6.68 4.84
C PHE A 73 -3.20 6.84 6.02
N GLN A 74 -4.42 6.34 5.90
CA GLN A 74 -5.41 6.39 6.98
C GLN A 74 -4.98 5.58 8.20
N VAL A 75 -4.45 4.37 8.01
CA VAL A 75 -3.90 3.54 9.10
C VAL A 75 -2.78 4.29 9.81
N GLY A 76 -1.80 4.82 9.06
CA GLY A 76 -0.69 5.57 9.62
C GLY A 76 -1.13 6.84 10.38
N ARG A 77 -2.18 7.52 9.90
CA ARG A 77 -2.78 8.66 10.60
C ARG A 77 -3.42 8.26 11.93
N ARG A 78 -4.20 7.18 11.96
CA ARG A 78 -4.86 6.67 13.19
C ARG A 78 -3.83 6.25 14.23
N LEU A 79 -2.74 5.60 13.81
CA LEU A 79 -1.64 5.23 14.70
C LEU A 79 -0.95 6.46 15.30
N ALA A 80 -0.78 7.53 14.51
CA ALA A 80 -0.18 8.77 14.98
C ALA A 80 -1.08 9.51 15.97
N SER A 81 -2.40 9.55 15.76
CA SER A 81 -3.33 10.18 16.70
C SER A 81 -3.47 9.40 18.01
N GLY A 82 -3.59 8.06 17.94
CA GLY A 82 -3.67 7.22 19.15
C GLY A 82 -2.40 7.28 20.00
N SER A 83 -1.23 7.43 19.38
CA SER A 83 0.04 7.60 20.11
C SER A 83 0.12 8.95 20.86
N ALA A 84 -0.56 9.99 20.36
CA ALA A 84 -0.58 11.30 21.00
C ALA A 84 -1.46 11.31 22.26
N GLU A 85 -2.59 10.61 22.25
CA GLU A 85 -3.49 10.51 23.41
C GLU A 85 -2.84 9.74 24.58
N VAL A 86 -2.16 8.61 24.30
CA VAL A 86 -1.43 7.84 25.32
C VAL A 86 -0.29 8.64 25.95
N GLY A 87 0.44 9.42 25.14
CA GLY A 87 1.49 10.30 25.65
C GLY A 87 0.95 11.42 26.55
N ALA A 88 -0.20 12.00 26.23
CA ALA A 88 -0.85 13.01 27.08
C ALA A 88 -1.35 12.42 28.40
N ALA A 89 -1.88 11.19 28.39
CA ALA A 89 -2.35 10.52 29.60
C ALA A 89 -1.23 10.07 30.55
N ALA A 90 0.00 9.87 30.06
CA ALA A 90 1.14 9.45 30.88
C ALA A 90 1.85 10.58 31.64
N VAL A 91 1.45 11.85 31.42
CA VAL A 91 2.07 13.05 32.00
C VAL A 91 1.13 13.77 32.99
N GLY A 92 -0.10 13.29 33.16
CA GLY A 92 -1.07 13.78 34.15
C GLY A 92 -1.12 12.90 35.39
#